data_AF-A0A2G9TA70-F1
#
_entry.id   AF-A0A2G9TA70-F1
#
_cell.length_a   1.000
_cell.length_b   1.000
_cell.length_c   1.000
_cell.angle_alpha   90.00
_cell.angle_beta   90.00
_cell.angle_gamma   90.00
#
_symmetry.space_group_name_H-M   'P 1'
#
loop_
_entity.id
_entity.type
_entity.pdbx_description
1 polymer ?
#
loop_
_entity_poly.entity_id
_entity_poly.type
_entity_poly.pdbx_seq_one_letter_code
_entity_poly.pdbx_strand_id
1 'polypeptide(L)'
;DQVKKFDEHMEEVKKNVTELIELLPRALEKSFEVVEDKSLTHNQIGKKLQALIATNPQAATLIRFAFEQFMPKHGPHKGTHHGHRGVRHRGSISVKKEQIPNALSMI
;
A
#
# COMPACT_ATOMS: atom_id res chain seq x y z
N ASP A 1 1.88 36.51 -21.23
CA ASP A 1 2.61 36.17 -19.99
C ASP A 1 2.16 34.88 -19.29
N GLN A 2 0.86 34.59 -19.11
CA GLN A 2 0.43 33.33 -18.45
C GLN A 2 0.80 32.06 -19.22
N VAL A 3 0.67 32.04 -20.56
CA VAL A 3 1.02 30.87 -21.39
C VAL A 3 2.50 30.51 -21.27
N LYS A 4 3.41 31.51 -21.29
CA LYS A 4 4.85 31.28 -21.12
C LYS A 4 5.19 30.64 -19.76
N LYS A 5 4.54 31.09 -18.68
CA LYS A 5 4.73 30.52 -17.34
C LYS A 5 4.23 29.08 -17.24
N PHE A 6 3.17 28.74 -17.98
CA PHE A 6 2.67 27.37 -18.04
C PHE A 6 3.66 26.46 -18.79
N ASP A 7 4.17 26.92 -19.93
CA ASP A 7 5.14 26.15 -20.74
C ASP A 7 6.45 25.90 -19.97
N GLU A 8 6.98 26.91 -19.28
CA GLU A 8 8.18 26.78 -18.42
C GLU A 8 7.96 25.76 -17.29
N HIS A 9 6.79 25.82 -16.62
CA HIS A 9 6.43 24.86 -15.58
C HIS A 9 6.28 23.44 -16.14
N MET A 10 5.74 23.27 -17.35
CA MET A 10 5.61 21.96 -17.98
C MET A 10 6.96 21.34 -18.34
N GLU A 11 7.94 22.13 -18.78
CA GLU A 11 9.30 21.64 -19.02
C GLU A 11 10.00 21.24 -17.71
N GLU A 12 9.77 21.97 -16.62
CA GLU A 12 10.28 21.58 -15.30
C GLU A 12 9.67 20.25 -14.82
N VAL A 13 8.35 20.09 -14.95
CA VAL A 13 7.66 18.83 -14.64
C VAL A 13 8.22 17.68 -15.48
N LYS A 14 8.39 17.90 -16.78
CA LYS A 14 8.92 16.89 -17.69
C LYS A 14 10.33 16.45 -17.29
N LYS A 15 11.20 17.41 -16.95
CA LYS A 15 12.55 17.12 -16.46
C LYS A 15 12.51 16.30 -15.16
N ASN A 16 11.74 16.74 -14.18
CA ASN A 16 11.62 16.05 -12.88
C ASN A 16 11.10 14.61 -13.03
N VAL A 17 10.12 14.40 -13.91
CA VAL A 17 9.59 13.06 -14.21
C VAL A 17 10.62 12.20 -14.96
N THR A 18 11.37 12.79 -15.89
CA THR A 18 12.41 12.07 -16.64
C THR A 18 13.51 11.58 -15.70
N GLU A 19 14.03 12.44 -14.83
CA GLU A 19 15.03 12.06 -13.81
C GLU A 19 14.50 10.94 -12.90
N LEU A 20 13.22 11.00 -12.51
CA LEU A 20 12.61 9.95 -11.71
C LEU A 20 12.54 8.61 -12.44
N ILE A 21 12.14 8.61 -13.72
CA ILE A 21 12.09 7.39 -14.54
C ILE A 21 13.47 6.76 -14.69
N GLU A 22 14.53 7.55 -14.82
CA GLU A 22 15.91 7.04 -14.89
C GLU A 22 16.36 6.38 -13.58
N LEU A 23 15.88 6.89 -12.43
CA LEU A 23 16.25 6.38 -11.11
C LEU A 23 15.45 5.14 -10.69
N LEU A 24 14.21 5.01 -11.17
CA LEU A 24 13.27 3.96 -10.75
C LEU A 24 13.78 2.52 -10.96
N PRO A 25 14.33 2.13 -12.12
CA PRO A 25 14.78 0.76 -12.35
C PRO A 25 15.79 0.29 -11.30
N ARG A 26 16.79 1.13 -11.00
CA ARG A 26 17.83 0.84 -10.02
C ARG A 26 17.29 0.80 -8.60
N ALA A 27 16.36 1.69 -8.27
CA ALA A 27 15.74 1.70 -6.95
C ALA A 27 14.83 0.46 -6.76
N LEU A 28 14.16 0.01 -7.81
CA LEU A 28 13.35 -1.20 -7.80
C LEU A 28 14.20 -2.45 -7.61
N GLU A 29 15.30 -2.58 -8.36
CA GLU A 29 16.26 -3.69 -8.25
C GLU A 29 16.77 -3.86 -6.81
N LYS A 30 17.29 -2.78 -6.22
CA LYS A 30 17.74 -2.80 -4.82
C LYS A 30 16.64 -3.12 -3.82
N SER A 31 15.39 -2.77 -4.15
CA SER A 31 14.26 -3.08 -3.28
C SER A 31 13.93 -4.56 -3.31
N PHE A 32 13.99 -5.20 -4.49
CA PHE A 32 13.86 -6.65 -4.62
C PHE A 32 15.01 -7.40 -3.93
N GLU A 33 16.25 -6.93 -4.05
CA GLU A 33 17.38 -7.49 -3.30
C GLU A 33 17.11 -7.58 -1.79
N VAL A 34 16.42 -6.58 -1.22
CA VAL A 34 16.08 -6.56 0.20
C VAL A 34 14.89 -7.48 0.52
N VAL A 35 13.86 -7.49 -0.32
CA VAL A 35 12.63 -8.25 -0.09
C VAL A 35 12.84 -9.75 -0.31
N GLU A 36 13.64 -10.12 -1.29
CA GLU A 36 13.91 -11.52 -1.65
C GLU A 36 14.99 -12.16 -0.79
N ASP A 37 15.69 -11.37 0.04
CA ASP A 37 16.68 -11.85 0.99
C ASP A 37 16.02 -12.68 2.10
N LYS A 38 16.06 -14.00 1.91
CA LYS A 38 15.50 -15.01 2.83
C LYS A 38 16.18 -15.02 4.21
N SER A 39 17.34 -14.38 4.37
CA SER A 39 18.02 -14.28 5.67
C SER A 39 17.39 -13.23 6.59
N LEU A 40 16.57 -12.33 6.04
CA LEU A 40 15.99 -11.22 6.78
C LEU A 40 14.62 -11.56 7.35
N THR A 41 14.41 -11.12 8.58
CA THR A 41 13.07 -11.06 9.17
C THR A 41 12.29 -9.89 8.59
N HIS A 42 10.96 -9.96 8.63
CA HIS A 42 10.07 -8.90 8.14
C HIS A 42 10.42 -7.50 8.71
N ASN A 43 10.76 -7.43 10.00
CA ASN A 43 11.19 -6.18 10.63
C ASN A 43 12.52 -5.64 10.06
N GLN A 44 13.45 -6.52 9.69
CA GLN A 44 14.71 -6.13 9.07
C GLN A 44 14.51 -5.68 7.62
N ILE A 45 13.64 -6.36 6.86
CA ILE A 45 13.23 -5.95 5.51
C ILE A 45 12.65 -4.52 5.55
N GLY A 46 11.71 -4.25 6.46
CA GLY A 46 11.13 -2.92 6.64
C GLY A 46 12.17 -1.84 6.94
N LYS A 47 13.13 -2.10 7.83
CA LYS A 47 14.21 -1.17 8.15
C LYS A 47 15.17 -0.93 6.97
N LYS A 48 15.57 -2.00 6.27
CA LYS A 48 16.45 -1.89 5.09
C LYS A 48 15.78 -1.12 3.96
N LEU A 49 14.50 -1.40 3.69
CA LEU A 49 13.71 -0.63 2.73
C LEU A 49 13.62 0.84 3.14
N GLN A 50 13.34 1.16 4.41
CA GLN A 50 13.34 2.55 4.88
C GLN A 50 14.68 3.27 4.66
N ALA A 51 15.81 2.59 4.88
CA ALA A 51 17.13 3.16 4.65
C ALA A 51 17.40 3.41 3.16
N LEU A 52 16.99 2.48 2.29
CA LEU A 52 17.03 2.62 0.84
C LEU A 52 16.18 3.81 0.36
N ILE A 53 14.99 3.94 0.95
CA ILE A 53 14.01 4.99 0.68
C ILE A 53 14.52 6.39 1.06
N ALA A 54 15.29 6.50 2.16
CA ALA A 54 15.85 7.78 2.60
C ALA A 54 16.82 8.41 1.58
N THR A 55 17.39 7.61 0.68
CA THR A 55 18.29 8.12 -0.37
C THR A 55 17.56 8.78 -1.53
N ASN A 56 16.29 8.42 -1.78
CA ASN A 56 15.52 8.98 -2.89
C ASN A 56 14.00 8.94 -2.61
N PRO A 57 13.45 9.99 -1.98
CA PRO A 57 12.08 9.96 -1.44
C PRO A 57 10.98 9.87 -2.52
N GLN A 58 11.24 10.35 -3.74
CA GLN A 58 10.29 10.30 -4.84
C GLN A 58 10.16 8.88 -5.40
N ALA A 59 11.29 8.24 -5.72
CA ALA A 59 11.32 6.84 -6.16
C ALA A 59 10.75 5.89 -5.09
N ALA A 60 11.07 6.15 -3.82
CA ALA A 60 10.55 5.41 -2.69
C ALA A 60 9.03 5.38 -2.60
N THR A 61 8.37 6.51 -2.86
CA THR A 61 6.91 6.61 -2.77
C THR A 61 6.25 5.72 -3.82
N LEU A 62 6.78 5.71 -5.05
CA LEU A 62 6.28 4.87 -6.13
C LEU A 62 6.55 3.38 -5.88
N ILE A 63 7.72 3.04 -5.36
CA ILE A 63 8.08 1.65 -5.05
C ILE A 63 7.21 1.11 -3.91
N ARG A 64 7.02 1.88 -2.83
CA ARG A 64 6.11 1.51 -1.75
C ARG A 64 4.69 1.29 -2.27
N PHE A 65 4.20 2.24 -3.07
CA PHE A 65 2.90 2.12 -3.71
C PHE A 65 2.79 0.83 -4.55
N ALA A 66 3.79 0.53 -5.38
CA ALA A 66 3.81 -0.68 -6.19
C ALA A 66 3.77 -1.95 -5.33
N PHE A 67 4.57 -2.03 -4.26
CA PHE A 67 4.50 -3.18 -3.35
C PHE A 67 3.14 -3.32 -2.68
N GLU A 68 2.52 -2.22 -2.23
CA GLU A 68 1.18 -2.28 -1.63
C GLU A 68 0.10 -2.77 -2.62
N GLN A 69 0.25 -2.47 -3.91
CA GLN A 69 -0.69 -2.90 -4.95
C GLN A 69 -0.45 -4.35 -5.39
N PHE A 70 0.80 -4.77 -5.54
CA PHE A 70 1.15 -6.02 -6.20
C PHE A 70 1.61 -7.12 -5.24
N MET A 71 2.03 -6.80 -4.01
CA MET A 71 2.36 -7.84 -3.05
C MET A 71 1.10 -8.46 -2.45
N PRO A 72 1.11 -9.79 -2.23
CA PRO A 72 0.09 -10.43 -1.43
C PRO A 72 0.04 -9.75 -0.07
N LYS A 73 -1.10 -9.12 0.26
CA LYS A 73 -1.38 -8.73 1.63
C LYS A 73 -1.25 -9.99 2.47
N HIS A 74 -0.41 -9.94 3.51
CA HIS A 74 -0.24 -11.06 4.43
C HIS A 74 -1.60 -11.69 4.69
N GLY A 75 -1.71 -12.98 4.35
CA GLY A 75 -2.98 -13.71 4.46
C GLY A 75 -3.56 -13.54 5.87
N PRO A 76 -4.88 -13.69 6.03
CA PRO A 76 -5.53 -13.49 7.32
C PRO A 76 -4.73 -14.26 8.38
N HIS A 77 -4.25 -13.54 9.39
CA HIS A 77 -3.68 -14.14 10.59
C HIS A 77 -4.67 -15.20 11.07
N LYS A 78 -4.44 -16.47 10.72
CA LYS A 78 -5.08 -17.61 11.39
C LYS A 78 -4.35 -17.81 12.71
N GLY A 79 -4.40 -16.77 13.55
CA GLY A 79 -3.98 -16.77 14.94
C GLY A 79 -5.23 -16.80 15.79
N THR A 80 -5.70 -18.01 16.05
CA THR A 80 -6.52 -18.45 17.17
C THR A 80 -7.06 -17.33 18.07
N HIS A 81 -8.35 -17.00 17.92
CA HIS A 81 -9.12 -16.29 18.93
C HIS A 81 -9.15 -17.11 20.22
N HIS A 82 -8.16 -16.91 21.10
CA HIS A 82 -8.30 -17.25 22.50
C HIS A 82 -9.19 -16.18 23.13
N GLY A 83 -10.49 -16.44 23.12
CA GLY A 83 -11.40 -15.75 24.01
C GLY A 83 -11.00 -16.05 25.46
N HIS A 84 -10.94 -15.01 26.30
CA HIS A 84 -11.53 -15.07 27.63
C HIS A 84 -11.71 -13.67 28.25
N ARG A 85 -12.99 -13.36 28.44
CA ARG A 85 -13.61 -12.65 29.57
C ARG A 85 -13.22 -11.20 29.86
N GLY A 86 -14.14 -10.31 29.46
CA GLY A 86 -14.51 -9.11 30.20
C GLY A 86 -16.00 -8.82 29.99
N VAL A 87 -16.84 -9.44 30.82
CA VAL A 87 -18.30 -9.32 30.84
C VAL A 87 -18.72 -7.86 31.05
N ARG A 88 -19.54 -7.31 30.15
CA ARG A 88 -20.55 -6.29 30.50
C ARG A 88 -21.84 -6.55 29.73
N HIS A 89 -22.81 -7.09 30.45
CA HIS A 89 -24.21 -7.11 30.05
C HIS A 89 -24.75 -5.67 29.89
N ARG A 90 -25.38 -5.38 28.75
CA ARG A 90 -26.75 -4.82 28.71
C ARG A 90 -27.29 -4.71 27.28
N GLY A 91 -28.24 -5.59 26.99
CA GLY A 91 -29.50 -5.31 26.29
C GLY A 91 -29.46 -4.77 24.86
N SER A 92 -29.78 -5.63 23.89
CA SER A 92 -30.81 -5.33 22.88
C SER A 92 -31.13 -6.58 22.04
N ILE A 93 -32.34 -7.07 22.28
CA ILE A 93 -33.24 -7.85 21.43
C ILE A 93 -32.69 -8.21 20.03
N SER A 94 -32.40 -9.49 19.81
CA SER A 94 -32.16 -10.04 18.48
C SER A 94 -33.48 -10.13 17.70
N VAL A 95 -33.69 -9.18 16.77
CA VAL A 95 -34.65 -9.37 15.69
C VAL A 95 -34.07 -10.39 14.73
N LYS A 96 -34.74 -11.54 14.59
CA LYS A 96 -34.43 -12.52 13.55
C LYS A 96 -34.59 -11.82 12.20
N LYS A 97 -33.51 -11.67 11.44
CA LYS A 97 -33.61 -11.34 10.01
C LYS A 97 -34.13 -12.58 9.30
N GLU A 98 -35.45 -12.66 9.19
CA GLU A 98 -36.10 -13.45 8.16
C GLU A 98 -35.62 -12.98 6.79
N GLN A 99 -35.35 -13.99 5.97
CA GLN A 99 -35.10 -13.96 4.56
C GLN A 99 -36.16 -13.09 3.85
N ILE A 100 -35.75 -12.04 3.14
CA ILE A 100 -36.60 -11.41 2.12
C ILE A 100 -35.87 -11.55 0.77
N PRO A 101 -36.51 -12.16 -0.23
CA PRO A 101 -35.89 -12.49 -1.50
C PRO A 101 -35.63 -11.27 -2.38
N ASN A 102 -34.62 -11.45 -3.22
CA ASN A 102 -34.13 -10.57 -4.27
C ASN A 102 -35.26 -10.24 -5.27
N ALA A 103 -35.64 -8.97 -5.40
CA ALA A 103 -36.58 -8.52 -6.42
C ALA A 103 -36.24 -7.11 -6.90
N LEU A 104 -35.12 -6.96 -7.61
CA LEU A 104 -34.92 -5.89 -8.59
C LEU A 104 -34.13 -6.46 -9.78
N SER A 105 -34.85 -7.25 -10.58
CA SER A 105 -34.53 -7.50 -11.99
C SER A 105 -35.85 -7.36 -12.75
N MET A 106 -35.86 -6.50 -13.78
CA MET A 106 -37.01 -6.05 -14.58
C MET A 106 -37.86 -5.01 -13.83
N ILE A 107 -37.81 -3.72 -14.17
CA ILE A 107 -38.06 -3.11 -15.48
C ILE A 107 -37.11 -1.92 -15.70
#